data_AF-A0A1Y5PGL8-F1
#
_entry.id   AF-A0A1Y5PGL8-F1
#
_cell.length_a   1.000
_cell.length_b   1.000
_cell.length_c   1.000
_cell.angle_alpha   90.00
_cell.angle_beta   90.00
_cell.angle_gamma   90.00
#
_symmetry.space_group_name_H-M   'P 1'
#
loop_
_entity.id
_entity.type
_entity.pdbx_description
1 polymer ?
#
loop_
_entity_poly.entity_id
_entity_poly.type
_entity_poly.pdbx_seq_one_letter_code
_entity_poly.pdbx_strand_id
1 'polypeptide(L)'
;MASIAQSTVTVTTKTGPTTVDITPATKVFQDTIVRLDAVTVGSCVTIKHAAVAPGGPPAPAGSVTIDTPASNGECAQFTDAKTSAGAVTAINGQTVSVADTTEAPTAIPVNDKTMYIKRDSASALVITPGSCLRAQGTQANGGVLQVGGAIVSGPPPGGCPGVK
;
A
#
# COMPACT_ATOMS: atom_id res chain seq x y z
N MET A 1 -14.30 -8.40 26.05
CA MET A 1 -13.34 -7.42 25.47
C MET A 1 -11.95 -8.02 25.57
N ALA A 2 -11.42 -8.54 24.47
CA ALA A 2 -10.10 -9.18 24.44
C ALA A 2 -9.04 -8.11 24.13
N SER A 3 -8.10 -7.90 25.06
CA SER A 3 -6.95 -7.02 24.90
C SER A 3 -5.79 -7.83 24.33
N ILE A 4 -5.12 -7.30 23.30
CA ILE A 4 -3.94 -7.93 22.71
C ILE A 4 -2.73 -7.42 23.50
N ALA A 5 -2.37 -8.13 24.57
CA ALA A 5 -1.09 -7.93 25.23
C ALA A 5 -0.01 -8.56 24.34
N GLN A 6 0.78 -7.74 23.63
CA GLN A 6 1.98 -8.11 22.87
C GLN A 6 1.88 -9.44 22.10
N SER A 7 1.42 -9.38 20.85
CA SER A 7 1.43 -10.56 19.98
C SER A 7 2.70 -10.57 19.14
N THR A 8 3.63 -11.44 19.50
CA THR A 8 4.77 -11.77 18.64
C THR A 8 4.29 -12.71 17.53
N VAL A 9 4.50 -12.31 16.28
CA VAL A 9 4.18 -13.12 15.11
C VAL A 9 5.48 -13.67 14.54
N THR A 10 5.55 -14.98 14.36
CA THR A 10 6.66 -15.61 13.64
C THR A 10 6.39 -15.51 12.15
N VAL A 11 7.30 -14.87 11.42
CA VAL A 11 7.23 -14.70 9.97
C VAL A 11 8.38 -15.46 9.34
N THR A 12 8.11 -16.20 8.29
CA THR A 12 9.18 -16.85 7.51
C THR A 12 9.74 -15.87 6.51
N THR A 13 11.00 -15.46 6.69
CA THR A 13 11.74 -14.64 5.72
C THR A 13 12.58 -15.54 4.81
N LYS A 14 13.17 -14.96 3.77
CA LYS A 14 14.13 -15.68 2.90
C LYS A 14 15.34 -16.23 3.66
N THR A 15 15.69 -15.62 4.80
CA THR A 15 16.84 -16.04 5.64
C THR A 15 16.47 -16.93 6.81
N GLY A 16 15.19 -17.29 6.96
CA GLY A 16 14.68 -18.11 8.06
C GLY A 16 13.55 -17.44 8.85
N PRO A 17 12.99 -18.13 9.85
CA PRO A 17 11.95 -17.56 10.71
C PRO A 17 12.49 -16.35 11.49
N THR A 18 11.68 -15.30 11.59
CA THR A 18 11.98 -14.09 12.35
C THR A 18 10.76 -13.71 13.18
N THR A 19 10.99 -13.22 14.39
CA THR A 19 9.92 -12.79 15.29
C THR A 19 9.68 -11.30 15.12
N VAL A 20 8.42 -10.96 14.90
CA VAL A 20 7.95 -9.61 14.67
C VAL A 20 7.02 -9.24 15.81
N ASP A 21 7.30 -8.13 16.49
CA ASP A 21 6.49 -7.67 17.61
C ASP A 21 5.42 -6.70 17.13
N ILE A 22 4.16 -7.07 17.35
CA ILE A 22 3.00 -6.27 17.00
C ILE A 22 2.34 -5.81 18.29
N THR A 23 2.44 -4.51 18.52
CA THR A 23 1.87 -3.84 19.68
C THR A 23 0.54 -3.18 19.30
N PRO A 24 -0.30 -2.79 20.28
CA PRO A 24 -1.49 -1.98 20.00
C PRO A 24 -1.20 -0.64 19.29
N ALA A 25 0.04 -0.16 19.33
CA ALA A 25 0.46 1.05 18.62
C ALA A 25 0.85 0.79 17.15
N THR A 26 1.01 -0.47 16.75
CA THR A 26 1.36 -0.83 15.38
C THR A 26 0.21 -0.54 14.43
N LYS A 27 0.44 0.28 13.41
CA LYS A 27 -0.55 0.54 12.36
C LYS A 27 -0.61 -0.65 11.40
N VAL A 28 -1.73 -1.37 11.38
CA VAL A 28 -1.92 -2.52 10.49
C VAL A 28 -2.83 -2.11 9.33
N PHE A 29 -2.41 -2.47 8.13
CA PHE A 29 -3.15 -2.27 6.89
C PHE A 29 -3.32 -3.60 6.17
N GLN A 30 -4.41 -3.73 5.40
CA GLN A 30 -4.68 -4.88 4.56
C GLN A 30 -4.73 -4.45 3.09
N ASP A 31 -3.82 -5.00 2.29
CA ASP A 31 -3.75 -4.80 0.84
C ASP A 31 -4.53 -5.92 0.14
N THR A 32 -5.50 -5.53 -0.68
CA THR A 32 -6.32 -6.42 -1.51
C THR A 32 -6.19 -6.04 -2.97
N ILE A 33 -5.94 -7.01 -3.85
CA ILE A 33 -5.92 -6.76 -5.30
C ILE A 33 -7.37 -6.50 -5.75
N VAL A 34 -7.58 -5.38 -6.42
CA VAL A 34 -8.88 -4.94 -6.94
C VAL A 34 -8.77 -4.61 -8.43
N ARG A 35 -9.86 -4.12 -9.02
CA ARG A 35 -9.90 -3.59 -10.39
C ARG A 35 -10.14 -2.07 -10.36
N LEU A 36 -10.11 -1.45 -11.55
CA LEU A 36 -10.35 -0.02 -11.72
C LEU A 36 -11.72 0.43 -11.17
N ASP A 37 -12.71 -0.46 -11.13
CA ASP A 37 -14.04 -0.24 -10.56
C ASP A 37 -14.04 0.10 -9.06
N ALA A 38 -12.99 -0.29 -8.34
CA ALA A 38 -12.80 0.09 -6.94
C ALA A 38 -12.28 1.53 -6.76
N VAL A 39 -11.76 2.15 -7.83
CA VAL A 39 -11.33 3.55 -7.79
C VAL A 39 -12.56 4.43 -7.90
N THR A 40 -12.84 5.22 -6.86
CA THR A 40 -13.96 6.15 -6.85
C THR A 40 -13.47 7.59 -6.71
N VAL A 41 -14.21 8.54 -7.28
CA VAL A 41 -13.96 9.97 -7.06
C VAL A 41 -14.03 10.26 -5.56
N GLY A 42 -13.05 11.01 -5.05
CA GLY A 42 -12.86 11.30 -3.63
C GLY A 42 -11.98 10.30 -2.88
N SER A 43 -11.65 9.14 -3.46
CA SER A 43 -10.69 8.21 -2.84
C SER A 43 -9.28 8.80 -2.85
N CYS A 44 -8.53 8.60 -1.76
CA CYS A 44 -7.11 8.89 -1.74
C CYS A 44 -6.36 7.79 -2.49
N VAL A 45 -5.54 8.17 -3.45
CA VAL A 45 -4.74 7.23 -4.22
C VAL A 45 -3.27 7.60 -4.21
N THR A 46 -2.42 6.58 -4.18
CA THR A 46 -0.99 6.67 -4.44
C THR A 46 -0.69 5.88 -5.70
N ILE A 47 -0.27 6.56 -6.75
CA ILE A 47 0.03 6.00 -8.06
C ILE A 47 1.54 5.94 -8.24
N LYS A 48 2.05 4.74 -8.52
CA LYS A 48 3.43 4.56 -8.99
C LYS A 48 3.42 4.49 -10.50
N HIS A 49 4.18 5.36 -11.13
CA HIS A 49 4.36 5.38 -12.57
C HIS A 49 5.22 4.21 -13.02
N ALA A 50 4.84 3.60 -14.14
CA ALA A 50 5.71 2.68 -14.84
C ALA A 50 6.94 3.42 -15.35
N ALA A 51 8.10 2.76 -15.41
CA ALA A 51 9.27 3.35 -16.04
C ALA A 51 8.97 3.61 -17.53
N VAL A 52 9.10 4.86 -17.96
CA VAL A 52 9.05 5.24 -19.38
C VAL A 52 10.43 5.61 -19.90
N ALA A 53 10.64 5.39 -21.20
CA ALA A 53 11.83 5.87 -21.88
C ALA A 53 11.87 7.41 -21.86
N PRO A 54 13.06 8.04 -21.78
CA PRO A 54 13.19 9.49 -21.84
C PRO A 54 12.55 10.06 -23.12
N GLY A 55 11.69 11.07 -22.98
CA GLY A 55 11.01 11.74 -24.11
C GLY A 55 9.67 11.14 -24.55
N GLY A 56 9.13 10.17 -23.81
CA GLY A 56 7.80 9.61 -24.05
C GLY A 56 6.64 10.40 -23.44
N PRO A 57 5.37 10.07 -23.80
CA PRO A 57 4.17 10.61 -23.16
C PRO A 57 4.13 10.32 -21.64
N PRO A 58 3.22 10.96 -20.87
CA PRO A 58 3.12 10.77 -19.42
C PRO A 58 3.12 9.28 -19.06
N ALA A 59 3.96 8.93 -18.08
CA ALA A 59 4.15 7.55 -17.70
C ALA A 59 2.83 6.93 -17.22
N PRO A 60 2.38 5.80 -17.84
CA PRO A 60 1.17 5.14 -17.37
C PRO A 60 1.36 4.63 -15.94
N ALA A 61 0.27 4.53 -15.20
CA ALA A 61 0.29 3.93 -13.88
C ALA A 61 0.77 2.48 -13.96
N GLY A 62 1.86 2.15 -13.27
CA GLY A 62 2.28 0.78 -13.04
C GLY A 62 1.44 0.14 -11.92
N SER A 63 1.20 0.89 -10.84
CA SER A 63 0.29 0.47 -9.77
C SER A 63 -0.46 1.64 -9.16
N VAL A 64 -1.72 1.43 -8.83
CA VAL A 64 -2.58 2.37 -8.10
C VAL A 64 -2.92 1.76 -6.75
N THR A 65 -2.47 2.38 -5.67
CA THR A 65 -2.90 2.04 -4.31
C THR A 65 -4.01 2.99 -3.89
N ILE A 66 -5.16 2.45 -3.49
CA ILE A 66 -6.31 3.19 -2.98
C ILE A 66 -6.22 3.10 -1.45
N ASP A 67 -5.88 4.20 -0.79
CA ASP A 67 -5.68 4.26 0.65
C ASP A 67 -7.00 4.68 1.34
N THR A 68 -7.58 3.78 2.15
CA THR A 68 -8.83 4.01 2.87
C THR A 68 -8.71 3.71 4.37
N PRO A 69 -9.07 4.66 5.27
CA PRO A 69 -9.30 6.09 5.04
C PRO A 69 -7.99 6.88 4.84
N ALA A 70 -8.11 8.15 4.46
CA ALA A 70 -7.02 9.11 4.49
C ALA A 70 -6.27 9.06 5.84
N SER A 71 -4.94 8.99 5.83
CA SER A 71 -4.12 8.77 7.04
C SER A 71 -4.29 9.85 8.12
N ASN A 72 -4.81 11.03 7.76
CA ASN A 72 -5.10 12.17 8.64
C ASN A 72 -6.45 12.85 8.31
N GLY A 73 -7.34 12.22 7.54
CA GLY A 73 -8.55 12.87 7.01
C GLY A 73 -8.33 13.69 5.74
N GLU A 74 -7.08 13.84 5.28
CA GLU A 74 -6.71 14.48 4.02
C GLU A 74 -5.90 13.50 3.14
N CYS A 75 -6.09 13.57 1.83
CA CYS A 75 -5.22 12.80 0.95
C CYS A 75 -3.84 13.42 0.92
N ALA A 76 -2.79 12.60 1.01
CA ALA A 76 -1.44 13.07 0.71
C ALA A 76 -1.42 13.55 -0.75
N GLN A 77 -0.94 14.75 -0.99
CA GLN A 77 -0.90 15.35 -2.32
C GLN A 77 0.54 15.69 -2.69
N PHE A 78 1.10 14.97 -3.66
CA PHE A 78 2.42 15.24 -4.23
C PHE A 78 2.56 14.53 -5.58
N THR A 79 3.32 15.13 -6.49
CA THR A 79 3.61 14.54 -7.80
C THR A 79 5.10 14.61 -8.06
N ASP A 80 5.71 13.46 -8.38
CA ASP A 80 7.09 13.34 -8.84
C ASP A 80 7.17 12.41 -10.07
N ALA A 81 8.37 12.27 -10.64
CA ALA A 81 8.58 11.48 -11.86
C ALA A 81 8.24 9.99 -11.73
N LYS A 82 8.12 9.46 -10.51
CA LYS A 82 7.89 8.04 -10.20
C LYS A 82 6.60 7.81 -9.42
N THR A 83 6.11 8.81 -8.69
CA THR A 83 4.97 8.66 -7.80
C THR A 83 4.10 9.91 -7.83
N SER A 84 2.79 9.71 -7.93
CA SER A 84 1.79 10.75 -7.70
C SER A 84 0.85 10.30 -6.58
N ALA A 85 0.45 11.19 -5.68
CA ALA A 85 -0.55 10.92 -4.67
C ALA A 85 -1.54 12.08 -4.60
N GLY A 86 -2.80 11.77 -4.30
CA GLY A 86 -3.84 12.77 -4.10
C GLY A 86 -5.25 12.18 -4.10
N ALA A 87 -6.25 13.05 -4.01
CA ALA A 87 -7.64 12.66 -4.14
C ALA A 87 -8.01 12.44 -5.62
N VAL A 88 -8.73 11.37 -5.92
CA VAL A 88 -9.28 11.18 -7.27
C VAL A 88 -10.34 12.25 -7.52
N THR A 89 -10.15 13.06 -8.56
CA THR A 89 -11.08 14.14 -8.93
C THR A 89 -12.01 13.73 -10.07
N ALA A 90 -11.52 12.89 -10.98
CA ALA A 90 -12.30 12.38 -12.10
C ALA A 90 -11.73 11.04 -12.60
N ILE A 91 -12.59 10.25 -13.24
CA ILE A 91 -12.23 9.02 -13.93
C ILE A 91 -12.85 9.09 -15.32
N ASN A 92 -12.00 9.19 -16.34
CA ASN A 92 -12.40 9.31 -17.74
C ASN A 92 -11.89 8.10 -18.51
N GLY A 93 -12.68 7.02 -18.55
CA GLY A 93 -12.30 5.77 -19.21
C GLY A 93 -11.00 5.21 -18.63
N GLN A 94 -9.91 5.29 -19.41
CA GLN A 94 -8.57 4.81 -19.05
C GLN A 94 -7.67 5.91 -18.47
N THR A 95 -8.24 6.94 -17.87
CA THR A 95 -7.47 8.04 -17.25
C THR A 95 -8.04 8.36 -15.88
N VAL A 96 -7.17 8.42 -14.88
CA VAL A 96 -7.49 8.82 -13.50
C VAL A 96 -6.90 10.20 -13.26
N SER A 97 -7.74 11.17 -12.92
CA SER A 97 -7.31 12.51 -12.57
C SER A 97 -7.12 12.61 -11.06
N VAL A 98 -5.93 13.03 -10.63
CA VAL A 98 -5.56 13.13 -9.22
C VAL A 98 -5.33 14.60 -8.85
N ALA A 99 -5.88 15.02 -7.71
CA ALA A 99 -5.72 16.39 -7.22
C ALA A 99 -4.26 16.68 -6.86
N ASP A 100 -3.71 17.74 -7.43
CA ASP A 100 -2.40 18.29 -7.10
C ASP A 100 -2.56 19.52 -6.17
N THR A 101 -1.58 19.79 -5.29
CA THR A 101 -1.64 20.88 -4.31
C THR A 101 -1.43 22.26 -4.91
N THR A 102 -0.84 22.37 -6.10
CA THR A 102 -0.46 23.68 -6.67
C THR A 102 -0.91 23.92 -8.11
N GLU A 103 -1.51 22.93 -8.78
CA GLU A 103 -1.84 22.99 -10.21
C GLU A 103 -3.18 22.32 -10.56
N ALA A 104 -3.52 22.32 -11.85
CA ALA A 104 -4.64 21.56 -12.37
C ALA A 104 -4.47 20.06 -12.09
N PRO A 105 -5.57 19.29 -11.95
CA PRO A 105 -5.50 17.85 -11.68
C PRO A 105 -4.60 17.10 -12.68
N THR A 106 -3.72 16.26 -12.16
CA THR A 106 -2.81 15.45 -12.98
C THR A 106 -3.57 14.28 -13.59
N ALA A 107 -3.68 14.26 -14.91
CA ALA A 107 -4.31 13.17 -15.66
C ALA A 107 -3.32 12.03 -15.88
N ILE A 108 -3.55 10.89 -15.24
CA ILE A 108 -2.65 9.74 -15.29
C ILE A 108 -3.28 8.64 -16.12
N PRO A 109 -2.66 8.21 -17.23
CA PRO A 109 -3.17 7.10 -18.01
C PRO A 109 -3.02 5.79 -17.25
N VAL A 110 -4.08 4.98 -17.25
CA VAL A 110 -4.09 3.62 -16.70
C VAL A 110 -4.34 2.63 -17.84
N ASN A 111 -3.91 1.39 -17.68
CA ASN A 111 -4.10 0.34 -18.70
C ASN A 111 -4.27 -1.04 -18.04
N ASP A 112 -4.41 -2.08 -18.86
CA ASP A 112 -4.62 -3.46 -18.37
C ASP A 112 -3.42 -4.05 -17.61
N LYS A 113 -2.26 -3.38 -17.65
CA LYS A 113 -1.07 -3.74 -16.86
C LYS A 113 -1.00 -2.96 -15.54
N THR A 114 -1.87 -1.98 -15.33
CA THR A 114 -1.95 -1.24 -14.07
C THR A 114 -2.49 -2.15 -12.97
N MET A 115 -1.71 -2.35 -11.92
CA MET A 115 -2.13 -3.12 -10.76
C MET A 115 -2.89 -2.23 -9.78
N TYR A 116 -4.15 -2.57 -9.45
CA TYR A 116 -4.94 -1.85 -8.46
C TYR A 116 -4.91 -2.58 -7.13
N ILE A 117 -4.60 -1.84 -6.07
CA ILE A 117 -4.49 -2.35 -4.71
C ILE A 117 -5.35 -1.48 -3.83
N LYS A 118 -6.32 -2.06 -3.12
CA LYS A 118 -7.04 -1.36 -2.07
C LYS A 118 -6.37 -1.64 -0.73
N ARG A 119 -5.99 -0.58 -0.03
CA ARG A 119 -5.38 -0.62 1.30
C ARG A 119 -6.37 -0.12 2.34
N ASP A 120 -6.88 -1.03 3.15
CA ASP A 120 -7.78 -0.70 4.26
C ASP A 120 -7.03 -0.75 5.59
N SER A 121 -7.38 0.16 6.52
CA SER A 121 -6.94 0.03 7.92
C SER A 121 -7.52 -1.24 8.54
N ALA A 122 -6.68 -2.06 9.14
CA ALA A 122 -7.06 -3.36 9.66
C ALA A 122 -6.57 -3.56 11.10
N SER A 123 -7.12 -4.57 11.78
CA SER A 123 -6.62 -5.00 13.09
C SER A 123 -5.57 -6.10 12.94
N ALA A 124 -4.71 -6.29 13.94
CA ALA A 124 -3.72 -7.37 13.94
C ALA A 124 -4.33 -8.78 13.77
N LEU A 125 -5.64 -8.95 14.00
CA LEU A 125 -6.36 -10.21 13.82
C LEU A 125 -6.40 -10.69 12.36
N VAL A 126 -6.16 -9.80 11.38
CA VAL A 126 -6.09 -10.20 9.96
C VAL A 126 -4.80 -10.95 9.62
N ILE A 127 -3.84 -11.00 10.55
CA ILE A 127 -2.55 -11.68 10.37
C ILE A 127 -2.75 -13.16 10.68
N THR A 128 -3.14 -13.91 9.66
CA THR A 128 -3.36 -15.36 9.74
C THR A 128 -2.24 -16.15 9.07
N PRO A 129 -1.99 -17.41 9.48
CA PRO A 129 -1.08 -18.29 8.76
C PRO A 129 -1.45 -18.38 7.27
N GLY A 130 -0.48 -18.20 6.39
CA GLY A 130 -0.67 -18.20 4.92
C GLY A 130 -0.83 -16.81 4.29
N SER A 131 -0.98 -15.75 5.09
CA SER A 131 -0.96 -14.36 4.62
C SER A 131 0.48 -13.85 4.45
N CYS A 132 0.68 -12.92 3.51
CA CYS A 132 1.95 -12.22 3.36
C CYS A 132 1.99 -10.99 4.25
N LEU A 133 2.99 -10.94 5.13
CA LEU A 133 3.22 -9.81 6.02
C LEU A 133 4.43 -9.01 5.57
N ARG A 134 4.22 -7.72 5.31
CA ARG A 134 5.28 -6.73 5.13
C ARG A 134 5.31 -5.82 6.34
N ALA A 135 6.20 -6.10 7.28
CA ALA A 135 6.39 -5.30 8.48
C ALA A 135 7.54 -4.31 8.28
N GLN A 136 7.35 -3.08 8.74
CA GLN A 136 8.38 -2.05 8.81
C GLN A 136 8.54 -1.59 10.25
N GLY A 137 9.78 -1.62 10.74
CA GLY A 137 10.08 -1.37 12.13
C GLY A 137 11.55 -1.15 12.41
N THR A 138 11.86 -0.95 13.68
CA THR A 138 13.24 -0.83 14.17
C THR A 138 13.61 -2.13 14.88
N GLN A 139 14.77 -2.68 14.58
CA GLN A 139 15.24 -3.87 15.27
C GLN A 139 15.69 -3.48 16.69
N ALA A 140 15.07 -4.08 17.71
CA ALA A 140 15.46 -3.88 19.10
C ALA A 140 16.64 -4.79 19.48
N ASN A 141 17.31 -4.46 20.59
CA ASN A 141 18.32 -5.33 21.19
C ASN A 141 17.69 -6.70 21.50
N GLY A 142 18.22 -7.76 20.88
CA GLY A 142 17.65 -9.12 20.95
C GLY A 142 17.09 -9.67 19.63
N GLY A 143 17.17 -8.91 18.53
CA GLY A 143 16.85 -9.40 17.17
C GLY A 143 15.36 -9.35 16.80
N VAL A 144 14.50 -8.90 17.73
CA VAL A 144 13.05 -8.72 17.50
C VAL A 144 12.80 -7.39 16.78
N LEU A 145 11.98 -7.41 15.73
CA LEU A 145 11.58 -6.22 14.99
C LEU A 145 10.40 -5.53 15.68
N GLN A 146 10.61 -4.31 16.19
CA GLN A 146 9.56 -3.46 16.76
C GLN A 146 8.83 -2.73 15.63
N VAL A 147 7.60 -3.16 15.33
CA VAL A 147 6.90 -2.72 14.13
C VAL A 147 6.10 -1.44 14.38
N GLY A 148 6.44 -0.40 13.63
CA GLY A 148 5.63 0.82 13.55
C GLY A 148 4.46 0.70 12.57
N GLY A 149 4.65 -0.05 11.48
CA GLY A 149 3.61 -0.31 10.48
C GLY A 149 3.71 -1.68 9.83
N ALA A 150 2.57 -2.34 9.63
CA ALA A 150 2.47 -3.64 9.00
C ALA A 150 1.44 -3.61 7.88
N ILE A 151 1.76 -4.24 6.75
CA ILE A 151 0.84 -4.45 5.64
C ILE A 151 0.64 -5.95 5.46
N VAL A 152 -0.60 -6.39 5.51
CA VAL A 152 -1.03 -7.78 5.29
C VAL A 152 -1.61 -7.88 3.90
N SER A 153 -1.21 -8.89 3.13
CA SER A 153 -1.78 -9.15 1.81
C SER A 153 -2.03 -10.65 1.63
N GLY A 154 -2.94 -10.99 0.73
CA GLY A 154 -3.07 -12.38 0.27
C GLY A 154 -1.80 -12.85 -0.45
N PRO A 155 -1.51 -14.16 -0.49
CA PRO A 155 -0.35 -14.67 -1.20
C PRO A 155 -0.47 -14.39 -2.71
N PRO A 156 0.53 -13.74 -3.34
CA PRO A 156 0.57 -13.64 -4.78
C PRO A 156 0.86 -15.03 -5.40
N PRO A 157 0.62 -15.22 -6.72
CA PRO A 157 1.04 -16.42 -7.41
C PRO A 157 2.55 -16.65 -7.23
N GLY A 158 2.93 -17.75 -6.57
CA GLY A 158 4.33 -18.03 -6.19
C GLY A 158 4.66 -17.85 -4.70
N GLY A 159 3.68 -17.46 -3.87
CA GLY A 159 3.86 -17.30 -2.42
C GLY A 159 4.44 -15.95 -2.03
N CYS A 160 4.67 -15.75 -0.73
CA CYS A 160 5.15 -14.46 -0.22
C CYS A 160 6.61 -14.21 -0.59
N PRO A 161 6.94 -13.10 -1.26
CA PRO A 161 8.33 -12.73 -1.48
C PRO A 161 8.95 -12.33 -0.13
N GLY A 162 9.59 -13.30 0.53
CA GLY A 162 10.28 -13.07 1.78
C GLY A 162 11.38 -12.04 1.60
N VAL A 163 11.31 -10.94 2.34
CA VAL A 163 12.37 -9.93 2.45
C VAL A 163 12.92 -9.96 3.88
N LYS A 164 14.19 -9.58 4.04
CA LYS A 164 14.92 -9.60 5.32
C LYS A 164 14.79 -8.25 6.02
#